data_AF-A0A067NTA9-F1
#
_entry.id   AF-A0A067NTA9-F1
#
_cell.length_a   1.000
_cell.length_b   1.000
_cell.length_c   1.000
_cell.angle_alpha   90.00
_cell.angle_beta   90.00
_cell.angle_gamma   90.00
#
_symmetry.space_group_name_H-M   'P 1'
#
loop_
_entity.id
_entity.type
_entity.pdbx_description
1 polymer ?
#
loop_
_entity_poly.entity_id
_entity_poly.type
_entity_poly.pdbx_seq_one_letter_code
_entity_poly.pdbx_strand_id
1 'polypeptide(L)' 'IKLIVHWIPGHEGVEGNERADKAVKEAAEGWVSKRSSLPAPLWEKDAIKRSTAAASQVYEEKLKRRARKGWERSERYGRM' A
#
# COMPACT_ATOMS: atom_id res chain seq x y z
N ILE A 1 14.74 5.72 12.37
CA ILE A 1 14.84 6.18 10.96
C ILE A 1 14.00 7.45 10.86
N LYS A 2 14.61 8.57 10.45
CA LYS A 2 13.90 9.83 10.21
C LYS A 2 13.71 9.96 8.70
N LEU A 3 12.46 9.98 8.26
CA LEU A 3 12.09 10.21 6.86
C LEU A 3 11.68 11.68 6.71
N ILE A 4 12.20 12.34 5.67
CA ILE A 4 11.81 13.69 5.29
C ILE A 4 11.22 13.57 3.89
N VAL A 5 10.00 14.07 3.72
CA VAL A 5 9.26 14.01 2.45
C VAL A 5 9.13 15.43 1.92
N HIS A 6 9.39 15.60 0.62
CA HIS A 6 9.25 16.88 -0.07
C HIS A 6 8.35 16.70 -1.28
N TRP A 7 7.48 17.69 -1.51
CA TRP A 7 6.78 17.83 -2.77
C TRP A 7 7.66 18.62 -3.73
N ILE A 8 7.78 18.12 -4.94
CA ILE A 8 8.53 18.76 -6.01
C ILE A 8 7.61 18.99 -7.20
N PRO A 9 7.79 20.10 -7.94
CA PRO A 9 7.06 20.30 -9.18
C PRO A 9 7.46 19.27 -10.23
N GLY A 10 6.48 18.78 -10.99
CA GLY A 10 6.72 17.82 -12.07
C GLY A 10 7.27 18.52 -13.31
N HIS A 11 8.08 17.81 -14.11
CA HIS A 11 8.62 18.28 -15.39
C HIS A 11 9.54 19.51 -15.32
N GLU A 12 10.05 19.84 -14.13
CA GLU A 12 11.02 20.93 -13.91
C GLU A 12 12.48 20.44 -14.07
N GLY A 13 12.69 19.25 -14.63
CA GLY A 13 14.04 18.73 -14.90
C GLY A 13 14.79 18.24 -13.64
N VAL A 14 14.08 17.98 -12.54
CA VAL A 14 14.68 17.36 -11.34
C VAL A 14 15.09 15.94 -11.70
N GLU A 15 16.39 15.73 -11.88
CA GLU A 15 16.95 14.49 -12.44
C GLU A 15 16.43 13.21 -11.77
N GLY A 16 16.31 13.21 -10.43
CA GLY A 16 15.76 12.07 -9.68
C GLY A 16 14.28 11.79 -9.99
N ASN A 17 13.48 12.85 -10.17
CA ASN A 17 12.08 12.76 -10.53
C ASN A 17 11.91 12.28 -11.97
N GLU A 18 12.67 12.85 -12.91
CA GLU A 18 12.61 12.48 -14.32
C GLU A 18 13.02 11.02 -14.55
N ARG A 19 14.02 10.52 -13.81
CA ARG A 19 14.39 9.10 -13.84
C ARG A 19 13.26 8.21 -13.33
N ALA A 20 12.57 8.63 -12.26
CA ALA A 20 11.43 7.89 -11.73
C ALA A 20 10.26 7.86 -12.73
N ASP A 21 9.93 9.00 -13.35
CA ASP A 21 8.90 9.10 -14.38
C ASP A 21 9.20 8.20 -15.59
N LYS A 22 10.46 8.18 -16.04
CA LYS A 22 10.89 7.29 -17.13
C LYS A 22 10.70 5.82 -16.75
N ALA A 23 11.15 5.41 -15.56
CA ALA A 23 11.01 4.04 -15.08
C ALA A 23 9.54 3.62 -14.96
N VAL A 24 8.65 4.53 -14.56
CA VAL A 24 7.19 4.26 -14.50
C VAL A 24 6.61 4.04 -15.89
N LYS A 25 7.03 4.83 -16.89
CA LYS A 25 6.59 4.65 -18.30
C LYS A 25 7.03 3.30 -18.84
N GLU A 26 8.30 2.94 -18.64
CA GLU A 26 8.84 1.63 -19.04
C GLU A 26 8.06 0.47 -18.37
N ALA A 27 7.77 0.58 -17.07
CA ALA A 27 7.00 -0.42 -16.35
C ALA A 27 5.54 -0.52 -16.85
N ALA A 28 4.91 0.59 -17.22
CA ALA A 28 3.57 0.61 -17.81
C ALA A 28 3.51 -0.09 -19.17
N GLU A 29 4.61 -0.06 -19.92
CA GLU A 29 4.80 -0.81 -21.16
C GLU A 29 5.14 -2.30 -20.94
N GLY A 30 5.28 -2.73 -19.67
CA GLY A 30 5.55 -4.11 -19.28
C GLY A 30 7.03 -4.41 -19.03
N TRP A 31 7.92 -3.42 -19.11
CA TRP A 31 9.34 -3.58 -18.79
C TRP A 31 9.54 -3.50 -17.28
N VAL A 32 9.57 -4.67 -16.62
CA VAL A 32 9.74 -4.76 -15.17
C VAL A 32 11.09 -5.38 -14.83
N SER A 33 11.80 -4.79 -13.86
CA SER A 33 13.04 -5.36 -13.35
C SER A 33 12.77 -6.64 -12.54
N LYS A 34 13.79 -7.49 -12.41
CA LYS A 34 13.69 -8.70 -11.59
C LYS A 34 13.54 -8.31 -10.12
N ARG A 35 12.72 -9.04 -9.36
CA ARG A 35 12.54 -8.79 -7.92
C ARG A 35 13.86 -8.79 -7.13
N SER A 36 14.83 -9.60 -7.52
CA SER A 36 16.17 -9.67 -6.92
C SER A 36 17.06 -8.44 -7.18
N SER A 37 16.69 -7.58 -8.13
CA SER A 37 17.38 -6.31 -8.40
C SER A 37 16.96 -5.18 -7.46
N LEU A 38 15.90 -5.38 -6.69
CA LEU A 38 15.43 -4.41 -5.71
C LEU A 38 16.35 -4.40 -4.47
N PRO A 39 16.38 -3.30 -3.71
CA PRO A 39 16.96 -3.30 -2.37
C PRO A 39 16.29 -4.32 -1.44
N ALA A 40 17.05 -4.91 -0.50
CA ALA A 40 16.58 -5.91 0.48
C ALA A 40 15.21 -5.60 1.11
N PRO A 41 14.96 -4.36 1.59
CA PRO A 41 13.65 -4.02 2.15
C PRO A 41 12.45 -4.26 1.25
N LEU A 42 12.63 -4.18 -0.08
CA LEU A 42 11.54 -4.24 -1.05
C LEU A 42 11.33 -5.65 -1.62
N TRP A 43 12.30 -6.56 -1.50
CA TRP A 43 12.14 -7.94 -1.98
C TRP A 43 11.96 -8.96 -0.87
N GLU A 44 12.52 -8.74 0.31
CA GLU A 44 12.43 -9.61 1.47
C GLU A 44 11.06 -9.47 2.15
N LYS A 45 10.40 -10.60 2.44
CA LYS A 45 9.01 -10.62 2.92
C LYS A 45 8.81 -9.92 4.27
N ASP A 46 9.84 -9.89 5.11
CA ASP A 46 9.76 -9.40 6.49
C ASP A 46 10.56 -8.10 6.73
N ALA A 47 11.17 -7.55 5.68
CA ALA A 47 12.11 -6.44 5.84
C ALA A 47 11.43 -5.08 6.08
N ILE A 48 10.19 -4.89 5.63
CA ILE A 48 9.38 -3.74 6.05
C ILE A 48 8.52 -4.17 7.22
N LYS A 49 8.94 -3.75 8.42
CA LYS A 49 8.13 -3.88 9.64
C LYS A 49 6.80 -3.17 9.42
N ARG A 50 5.71 -3.93 9.47
CA ARG A 50 4.34 -3.37 9.41
C ARG A 50 4.02 -2.72 10.75
N SER A 51 3.36 -1.56 10.71
CA SER A 51 2.84 -0.93 11.92
C SER A 51 1.84 -1.87 12.59
N THR A 52 2.08 -2.19 13.86
CA THR A 52 1.18 -3.03 14.67
C THR A 52 -0.20 -2.39 14.78
N ALA A 53 -0.26 -1.07 14.98
CA ALA A 53 -1.51 -0.31 15.02
C ALA A 53 -2.28 -0.42 13.70
N ALA A 54 -1.61 -0.27 12.56
CA ALA A 54 -2.25 -0.42 11.25
C ALA A 54 -2.77 -1.85 11.03
N ALA A 55 -2.02 -2.86 11.47
CA ALA A 55 -2.46 -4.26 11.40
C ALA A 55 -3.71 -4.51 12.27
N SER A 56 -3.76 -3.96 13.48
CA SER A 56 -4.93 -4.03 14.36
C SER A 56 -6.14 -3.35 13.76
N GLN A 57 -6.00 -2.14 13.21
CA GLN A 57 -7.09 -1.40 12.53
C GLN A 57 -7.72 -2.22 11.40
N VAL A 58 -6.88 -2.80 10.52
CA VAL A 58 -7.35 -3.67 9.42
C VAL A 58 -8.10 -4.90 9.96
N TYR A 59 -7.65 -5.48 11.08
CA TYR A 59 -8.32 -6.62 11.69
C TYR A 59 -9.67 -6.24 12.30
N GLU A 60 -9.74 -5.12 13.01
CA GLU A 60 -10.98 -4.60 13.59
C GLU A 60 -12.02 -4.28 12.52
N GLU A 61 -11.63 -3.65 11.40
CA GLU A 61 -12.53 -3.43 10.27
C GLU A 61 -13.10 -4.73 9.71
N LYS A 62 -12.27 -5.77 9.61
CA LYS A 62 -12.73 -7.12 9.21
C LYS A 62 -13.73 -7.70 10.21
N LEU A 63 -13.55 -7.45 11.51
CA LEU A 63 -14.51 -7.87 12.54
C LEU A 63 -15.82 -7.10 12.43
N LYS A 64 -15.77 -5.76 12.32
CA LYS A 64 -16.96 -4.90 12.12
C LYS A 64 -17.76 -5.33 10.90
N ARG A 65 -17.09 -5.59 9.77
CA ARG A 65 -17.75 -6.10 8.55
C ARG A 65 -18.41 -7.45 8.77
N ARG A 66 -17.77 -8.37 9.51
CA ARG A 66 -18.35 -9.68 9.84
C ARG A 66 -19.55 -9.55 10.77
N ALA A 67 -19.45 -8.72 11.80
CA ALA A 67 -20.54 -8.43 12.73
C ALA A 67 -21.74 -7.84 12.00
N ARG A 68 -21.54 -6.83 11.14
CA ARG A 68 -22.58 -6.24 10.30
C ARG A 68 -23.28 -7.28 9.43
N LYS A 69 -22.52 -8.09 8.69
CA LYS A 69 -23.07 -9.18 7.88
C LYS A 69 -23.86 -10.21 8.70
N GLY A 70 -23.41 -10.48 9.93
CA GLY A 70 -24.11 -11.36 10.86
C GLY A 70 -25.42 -10.75 11.35
N TRP A 71 -25.40 -9.47 11.67
CA TRP A 71 -26.57 -8.70 12.08
C TRP A 71 -27.62 -8.65 10.97
N GLU A 72 -27.24 -8.26 9.75
CA GLU A 72 -28.13 -8.20 8.58
C GLU A 72 -28.80 -9.53 8.25
N ARG A 73 -28.15 -10.66 8.55
CA ARG A 73 -28.71 -12.01 8.35
C ARG A 73 -29.59 -12.50 9.50
N SER A 74 -29.63 -11.80 10.62
CA SER A 74 -30.40 -12.24 11.78
C SER A 74 -31.88 -11.97 11.57
N GLU A 75 -32.75 -12.84 12.09
CA GLU A 75 -34.21 -12.62 12.05
C GLU A 75 -34.64 -11.29 12.71
N ARG A 76 -33.84 -10.79 13.66
CA ARG A 76 -34.11 -9.53 14.36
C ARG A 76 -33.90 -8.31 13.48
N TYR A 77 -33.05 -8.41 12.46
CA TYR A 77 -32.80 -7.31 11.53
C TYR A 77 -34.06 -6.95 10.73
N GLY A 78 -34.84 -7.95 10.30
CA GLY A 78 -36.11 -7.71 9.62
C GLY A 78 -37.28 -7.27 10.52
N ARG A 79 -37.05 -7.15 11.84
CA ARG A 79 -38.03 -6.68 12.83
C ARG A 79 -37.77 -5.23 13.28
N MET A 80 -36.69 -4.62 12.82
CA MET A 80 -36.44 -3.17 12.91
C MET A 80 -36.86 -2.51 11.60
#